data_AF-A0A349B2M1-F1
#
_entry.id   AF-A0A349B2M1-F1
#
_cell.length_a   1.000
_cell.length_b   1.000
_cell.length_c   1.000
_cell.angle_alpha   90.00
_cell.angle_beta   90.00
_cell.angle_gamma   90.00
#
_symmetry.space_group_name_H-M   'P 1'
#
loop_
_entity.id
_entity.type
_entity.pdbx_description
1 polymer ?
#
loop_
_entity_poly.entity_id
_entity_poly.type
_entity_poly.pdbx_seq_one_letter_code
_entity_poly.pdbx_strand_id
1 'polypeptide(L)'
;MSDTAVLCGGVGAARFLRGLLAVVPPSSVTAIVNVADDTELHGLHISPDIDTVTYTLADAIDPDRGWGLRDETWHAMTMFERYGNPSWFNLGDKDLATHIVRTERLRAGQPLSEVTAHLARAWDLECTLLPVTDDRLRTFVATEHGELSFQEYFVGRQHAVPITDVRFEGADAARPAPGVLDALADADRIVIAPSNPIVSIGPLLAVDGIRDALVRHRSRVVAVSPIIAGAALKGPADRLLTELGHDPSVV
;
A
#
# COMPACT_ATOMS: atom_id res chain seq x y z
N MET A 1 21.96 -12.70 -11.43
CA MET A 1 20.55 -12.50 -11.82
C MET A 1 20.29 -11.01 -11.78
N SER A 2 19.26 -10.50 -12.45
CA SER A 2 19.06 -9.05 -12.52
C SER A 2 18.03 -8.60 -11.50
N ASP A 3 18.48 -7.86 -10.49
CA ASP A 3 17.64 -7.50 -9.35
C ASP A 3 16.76 -6.29 -9.66
N THR A 4 15.50 -6.35 -9.24
CA THR A 4 14.50 -5.32 -9.50
C THR A 4 13.86 -4.85 -8.20
N ALA A 5 13.97 -3.55 -7.91
CA ALA A 5 13.23 -2.90 -6.84
C ALA A 5 11.97 -2.25 -7.41
N VAL A 6 10.83 -2.40 -6.72
CA VAL A 6 9.54 -1.86 -7.17
C VAL A 6 8.93 -1.01 -6.07
N LEU A 7 8.74 0.29 -6.31
CA LEU A 7 7.94 1.16 -5.44
C LEU A 7 6.47 0.96 -5.77
N CYS A 8 5.66 0.63 -4.77
CA CYS A 8 4.31 0.16 -5.02
C CYS A 8 3.30 0.48 -3.90
N GLY A 9 2.02 0.54 -4.27
CA GLY A 9 0.89 0.68 -3.36
C GLY A 9 -0.44 0.43 -4.08
N GLY A 10 -1.38 -0.22 -3.42
CA GLY A 10 -2.70 -0.55 -3.94
C GLY A 10 -2.76 -1.68 -4.97
N VAL A 11 -3.97 -1.90 -5.47
CA VAL A 11 -4.33 -3.01 -6.38
C VAL A 11 -3.60 -2.94 -7.73
N GLY A 12 -3.37 -1.74 -8.27
CA GLY A 12 -2.66 -1.55 -9.55
C GLY A 12 -1.24 -2.10 -9.50
N ALA A 13 -0.53 -1.77 -8.42
CA ALA A 13 0.79 -2.30 -8.11
C ALA A 13 0.79 -3.82 -7.94
N ALA A 14 -0.14 -4.38 -7.17
CA ALA A 14 -0.21 -5.81 -6.92
C ALA A 14 -0.40 -6.61 -8.22
N ARG A 15 -1.22 -6.10 -9.15
CA ARG A 15 -1.40 -6.68 -10.49
C ARG A 15 -0.14 -6.57 -11.36
N PHE A 16 0.55 -5.42 -11.29
CA PHE A 16 1.83 -5.23 -11.97
C PHE A 16 2.87 -6.23 -11.47
N LEU A 17 3.04 -6.36 -10.15
CA LEU A 17 3.95 -7.31 -9.52
C LEU A 17 3.64 -8.74 -9.95
N ARG A 18 2.36 -9.16 -9.93
CA ARG A 18 1.96 -10.49 -10.41
C ARG A 18 2.41 -10.76 -11.86
N GLY A 19 2.27 -9.76 -12.74
CA GLY A 19 2.77 -9.85 -14.11
C GLY A 19 4.30 -9.90 -14.21
N LEU A 20 4.99 -9.10 -13.38
CA LEU A 20 6.44 -9.08 -13.31
C LEU A 20 7.01 -10.44 -12.87
N LEU A 21 6.49 -11.02 -11.79
CA LEU A 21 6.95 -12.32 -11.25
C LEU A 21 6.70 -13.49 -12.21
N ALA A 22 5.89 -13.33 -13.25
CA ALA A 22 5.71 -14.33 -14.30
C ALA A 22 6.85 -14.31 -15.34
N VAL A 23 7.66 -13.24 -15.39
CA VAL A 23 8.70 -13.04 -16.41
C VAL A 23 10.10 -12.81 -15.83
N VAL A 24 10.21 -12.60 -14.51
CA VAL A 24 11.49 -12.54 -13.79
C VAL A 24 11.46 -13.50 -12.59
N PRO A 25 12.61 -14.02 -12.13
CA PRO A 25 12.67 -14.84 -10.92
C PRO A 25 12.07 -14.09 -9.72
N PRO A 26 11.09 -14.66 -8.99
CA PRO A 26 10.47 -13.95 -7.88
C PRO A 26 11.45 -13.51 -6.80
N SER A 27 12.47 -14.34 -6.53
CA SER A 27 13.55 -14.07 -5.57
C SER A 27 14.46 -12.91 -5.95
N SER A 28 14.43 -12.41 -7.19
CA SER A 28 15.16 -11.20 -7.60
C SER A 28 14.32 -9.93 -7.57
N VAL A 29 13.12 -9.98 -6.99
CA VAL A 29 12.21 -8.83 -6.87
C VAL A 29 12.07 -8.41 -5.41
N THR A 30 12.30 -7.13 -5.15
CA THR A 30 11.97 -6.47 -3.88
C THR A 30 10.88 -5.44 -4.11
N ALA A 31 9.70 -5.67 -3.52
CA ALA A 31 8.61 -4.70 -3.52
C ALA A 31 8.68 -3.84 -2.25
N ILE A 32 8.82 -2.53 -2.43
CA ILE A 32 8.83 -1.51 -1.39
C ILE A 32 7.43 -0.90 -1.36
N VAL A 33 6.68 -1.25 -0.32
CA VAL A 33 5.23 -1.07 -0.24
C VAL A 33 4.88 0.16 0.60
N ASN A 34 3.92 0.95 0.12
CA ASN A 34 3.28 2.03 0.87
C ASN A 34 2.72 1.53 2.21
N VAL A 35 2.86 2.34 3.25
CA VAL A 35 2.27 2.10 4.59
C VAL A 35 1.41 3.27 5.07
N ALA A 36 1.25 4.31 4.26
CA ALA A 36 0.51 5.50 4.66
C ALA A 36 -1.01 5.27 4.72
N ASP A 37 -1.47 4.18 4.11
CA ASP A 37 -2.86 3.71 4.15
C ASP A 37 -3.13 2.80 5.36
N ASP A 38 -2.09 2.46 6.12
CA ASP A 38 -2.22 1.65 7.34
C ASP A 38 -3.11 2.38 8.36
N THR A 39 -3.89 1.63 9.11
CA THR A 39 -4.81 2.20 10.09
C THR A 39 -4.97 1.31 11.30
N GLU A 40 -5.55 1.86 12.36
CA GLU A 40 -5.93 1.12 13.55
C GLU A 40 -7.46 1.13 13.69
N LEU A 41 -8.07 -0.05 13.62
CA LEU A 41 -9.52 -0.21 13.79
C LEU A 41 -9.80 -1.43 14.65
N HIS A 42 -10.78 -1.34 15.54
CA HIS A 42 -11.09 -2.40 16.52
C HIS A 42 -9.89 -2.84 17.38
N GLY A 43 -8.90 -1.95 17.57
CA GLY A 43 -7.65 -2.25 18.27
C GLY A 43 -6.68 -3.14 17.48
N LEU A 44 -6.88 -3.28 16.18
CA LEU A 44 -6.05 -4.06 15.26
C LEU A 44 -5.31 -3.12 14.29
N HIS A 45 -4.05 -3.44 14.01
CA HIS A 45 -3.25 -2.81 12.97
C HIS A 45 -3.55 -3.43 11.61
N ILE A 46 -4.01 -2.62 10.68
CA ILE A 46 -4.40 -3.02 9.32
C ILE A 46 -3.43 -2.36 8.35
N SER A 47 -2.88 -3.12 7.40
CA SER A 47 -1.92 -2.62 6.42
C SER A 47 -2.40 -2.92 5.00
N PRO A 48 -3.36 -2.15 4.46
CA PRO A 48 -4.11 -2.52 3.26
C PRO A 48 -3.26 -2.79 2.02
N ASP A 49 -2.21 -1.99 1.82
CA ASP A 49 -1.34 -2.14 0.64
C ASP A 49 -0.44 -3.38 0.75
N ILE A 50 0.14 -3.63 1.93
CA ILE A 50 0.91 -4.85 2.21
C ILE A 50 0.03 -6.08 2.07
N ASP A 51 -1.17 -6.06 2.65
CA ASP A 51 -2.12 -7.17 2.60
C ASP A 51 -2.59 -7.44 1.17
N THR A 52 -2.95 -6.39 0.43
CA THR A 52 -3.35 -6.48 -0.99
C THR A 52 -2.24 -7.07 -1.85
N VAL A 53 -1.00 -6.61 -1.69
CA VAL A 53 0.15 -7.16 -2.43
C VAL A 53 0.33 -8.63 -2.06
N THR A 54 0.38 -8.95 -0.77
CA THR A 54 0.58 -10.32 -0.27
C THR A 54 -0.47 -11.28 -0.83
N TYR A 55 -1.76 -10.96 -0.66
CA TYR A 55 -2.84 -11.84 -1.08
C TYR A 55 -2.98 -11.95 -2.60
N THR A 56 -2.63 -10.89 -3.34
CA THR A 56 -2.63 -10.95 -4.81
C THR A 56 -1.52 -11.87 -5.33
N LEU A 57 -0.32 -11.79 -4.75
CA LEU A 57 0.81 -12.61 -5.16
C LEU A 57 0.67 -14.06 -4.75
N ALA A 58 -0.03 -14.33 -3.65
CA ALA A 58 -0.36 -15.67 -3.18
C ALA A 58 -1.55 -16.32 -3.91
N ASP A 59 -2.12 -15.65 -4.92
CA ASP A 59 -3.38 -16.04 -5.58
C ASP A 59 -4.56 -16.26 -4.60
N ALA A 60 -4.56 -15.55 -3.47
CA ALA A 60 -5.55 -15.69 -2.41
C ALA A 60 -6.65 -14.62 -2.46
N ILE A 61 -6.47 -13.56 -3.25
CA ILE A 61 -7.41 -12.44 -3.37
C ILE A 61 -8.73 -12.87 -4.04
N ASP A 62 -9.84 -12.30 -3.57
CA ASP A 62 -11.15 -12.49 -4.20
C ASP A 62 -11.21 -11.77 -5.56
N PRO A 63 -11.40 -12.50 -6.68
CA PRO A 63 -11.38 -11.91 -8.01
C PRO A 63 -12.62 -11.04 -8.31
N ASP A 64 -13.75 -11.32 -7.65
CA ASP A 64 -15.03 -10.64 -7.91
C ASP A 64 -15.10 -9.32 -7.14
N ARG A 65 -14.76 -9.33 -5.85
CA ARG A 65 -14.64 -8.10 -5.05
C ARG A 65 -13.42 -7.28 -5.47
N GLY A 66 -12.33 -7.96 -5.87
CA GLY A 66 -11.06 -7.34 -6.21
C GLY A 66 -10.24 -6.86 -5.00
N TRP A 67 -10.66 -7.22 -3.78
CA TRP A 67 -10.00 -6.99 -2.50
C TRP A 67 -10.45 -8.06 -1.49
N GLY A 68 -9.65 -8.25 -0.43
CA GLY A 68 -9.89 -9.29 0.57
C GLY A 68 -9.63 -10.71 0.04
N LEU A 69 -9.69 -11.70 0.94
CA LEU A 69 -9.43 -13.10 0.63
C LEU A 69 -10.64 -13.78 -0.06
N ARG A 70 -10.41 -14.86 -0.81
CA ARG A 70 -11.47 -15.73 -1.35
C ARG A 70 -12.20 -16.48 -0.24
N ASP A 71 -13.47 -16.81 -0.50
CA ASP A 71 -14.32 -17.62 0.38
C ASP A 71 -14.41 -17.05 1.80
N GLU A 72 -14.62 -15.74 1.87
CA GLU A 72 -14.58 -14.99 3.11
C GLU A 72 -15.95 -14.92 3.77
N THR A 73 -15.96 -14.89 5.10
CA THR A 73 -17.17 -14.67 5.90
C THR A 73 -17.01 -13.37 6.70
N TRP A 74 -18.15 -12.77 7.08
CA TRP A 74 -18.21 -11.47 7.77
C TRP A 74 -18.95 -11.57 9.11
N HIS A 75 -18.83 -12.72 9.79
CA HIS A 75 -19.54 -12.96 11.05
C HIS A 75 -19.04 -12.03 12.16
N ALA A 76 -17.73 -11.80 12.23
CA ALA A 76 -17.17 -10.83 13.17
C ALA A 76 -17.70 -9.42 12.93
N MET A 77 -17.78 -8.98 11.66
CA MET A 77 -18.34 -7.65 11.33
C MET A 77 -19.80 -7.50 11.74
N THR A 78 -20.61 -8.55 11.56
CA THR A 78 -22.01 -8.58 12.04
C THR A 78 -22.07 -8.38 13.56
N MET A 79 -21.12 -8.96 14.30
CA MET A 79 -21.04 -8.80 15.76
C MET A 79 -20.51 -7.42 16.16
N PHE A 80 -19.53 -6.87 15.46
CA PHE A 80 -19.05 -5.49 15.70
C PHE A 80 -20.19 -4.48 15.55
N GLU A 81 -20.98 -4.58 14.48
CA GLU A 81 -22.17 -3.73 14.29
C GLU A 81 -23.16 -3.89 15.45
N ARG A 82 -23.46 -5.13 15.86
CA ARG A 82 -24.35 -5.40 17.00
C ARG A 82 -23.85 -4.77 18.31
N TYR A 83 -22.53 -4.69 18.51
CA TYR A 83 -21.93 -4.04 19.68
C TYR A 83 -21.80 -2.52 19.55
N GLY A 84 -22.23 -1.93 18.43
CA GLY A 84 -22.17 -0.49 18.18
C GLY A 84 -20.78 0.00 17.76
N ASN A 85 -19.89 -0.91 17.35
CA ASN A 85 -18.59 -0.55 16.80
C ASN A 85 -18.72 -0.12 15.32
N PRO A 86 -17.76 0.67 14.79
CA PRO A 86 -17.78 1.06 13.38
C PRO A 86 -17.71 -0.16 12.45
N SER A 87 -18.59 -0.24 11.45
CA SER A 87 -18.61 -1.35 10.47
C SER A 87 -18.38 -0.88 9.03
N TRP A 88 -17.93 0.37 8.85
CA TRP A 88 -17.71 0.97 7.53
C TRP A 88 -16.48 0.41 6.80
N PHE A 89 -15.54 -0.23 7.52
CA PHE A 89 -14.41 -0.95 6.96
C PHE A 89 -14.62 -2.45 7.19
N ASN A 90 -14.81 -3.22 6.12
CA ASN A 90 -15.07 -4.65 6.24
C ASN A 90 -13.77 -5.44 6.49
N LEU A 91 -13.76 -6.22 7.57
CA LEU A 91 -12.68 -7.15 7.92
C LEU A 91 -13.18 -8.58 7.89
N GLY A 92 -12.47 -9.45 7.17
CA GLY A 92 -12.85 -10.85 6.98
C GLY A 92 -12.56 -11.69 8.19
N ASP A 93 -13.31 -12.76 8.40
CA ASP A 93 -13.02 -13.68 9.50
C ASP A 93 -11.61 -14.30 9.34
N LYS A 94 -11.15 -14.63 8.12
CA LYS A 94 -9.77 -15.01 7.80
C LYS A 94 -8.82 -13.81 7.80
N ASP A 95 -9.24 -12.66 7.28
CA ASP A 95 -8.39 -11.46 7.21
C ASP A 95 -8.05 -10.92 8.61
N LEU A 96 -8.99 -11.04 9.55
CA LEU A 96 -8.81 -10.78 10.97
C LEU A 96 -7.65 -11.59 11.55
N ALA A 97 -7.39 -12.81 11.08
CA ALA A 97 -6.24 -13.57 11.53
C ALA A 97 -4.92 -12.87 11.20
N THR A 98 -4.78 -12.33 9.98
CA THR A 98 -3.61 -11.53 9.58
C THR A 98 -3.45 -10.31 10.49
N HIS A 99 -4.54 -9.59 10.75
CA HIS A 99 -4.49 -8.38 11.56
C HIS A 99 -4.21 -8.69 13.04
N ILE A 100 -4.76 -9.76 13.59
CA ILE A 100 -4.48 -10.23 14.96
C ILE A 100 -3.00 -10.59 15.09
N VAL A 101 -2.49 -11.43 14.19
CA VAL A 101 -1.07 -11.85 14.21
C VAL A 101 -0.13 -10.65 14.05
N ARG A 102 -0.43 -9.73 13.12
CA ARG A 102 0.34 -8.50 12.94
C ARG A 102 0.35 -7.68 14.23
N THR A 103 -0.82 -7.43 14.79
CA THR A 103 -0.98 -6.60 15.98
C THR A 103 -0.26 -7.19 17.18
N GLU A 104 -0.36 -8.51 17.39
CA GLU A 104 0.33 -9.20 18.48
C GLU A 104 1.84 -9.03 18.37
N ARG A 105 2.40 -9.24 17.18
CA ARG A 105 3.85 -9.13 16.93
C ARG A 105 4.37 -7.70 17.08
N LEU A 106 3.65 -6.72 16.55
CA LEU A 106 3.97 -5.31 16.72
C LEU A 106 3.95 -4.92 18.21
N ARG A 107 2.96 -5.40 18.98
CA ARG A 107 2.89 -5.18 20.44
C ARG A 107 4.01 -5.88 21.20
N ALA A 108 4.55 -6.97 20.66
CA ALA A 108 5.74 -7.64 21.18
C ALA A 108 7.06 -6.90 20.84
N GLY A 109 6.98 -5.77 20.13
CA GLY A 109 8.13 -4.93 19.77
C GLY A 109 8.83 -5.32 18.47
N GLN A 110 8.26 -6.24 17.67
CA GLN A 110 8.80 -6.52 16.35
C GLN A 110 8.49 -5.35 15.39
N PRO A 111 9.45 -4.93 14.54
CA PRO A 111 9.20 -3.90 13.54
C PRO A 111 8.29 -4.42 12.41
N LEU A 112 7.59 -3.51 11.72
CA LEU A 112 6.63 -3.85 10.66
C LEU A 112 7.28 -4.67 9.53
N SER A 113 8.55 -4.42 9.23
CA SER A 113 9.37 -5.12 8.24
C SER A 113 9.53 -6.60 8.58
N GLU A 114 9.85 -6.93 9.84
CA GLU A 114 9.92 -8.33 10.31
C GLU A 114 8.56 -9.00 10.27
N VAL A 115 7.50 -8.30 10.68
CA VAL A 115 6.13 -8.82 10.67
C VAL A 115 5.66 -9.07 9.24
N THR A 116 5.95 -8.16 8.32
CA THR A 116 5.65 -8.29 6.89
C THR A 116 6.38 -9.48 6.30
N ALA A 117 7.68 -9.63 6.58
CA ALA A 117 8.46 -10.77 6.11
C ALA A 117 7.94 -12.11 6.69
N HIS A 118 7.48 -12.12 7.94
CA HIS A 118 6.86 -13.30 8.54
C HIS A 118 5.56 -13.70 7.83
N LEU A 119 4.67 -12.74 7.59
CA LEU A 119 3.40 -12.98 6.91
C LEU A 119 3.62 -13.39 5.45
N ALA A 120 4.53 -12.72 4.72
CA ALA A 120 4.87 -13.07 3.35
C ALA A 120 5.38 -14.52 3.22
N ARG A 121 6.23 -14.98 4.16
CA ARG A 121 6.69 -16.38 4.20
C ARG A 121 5.55 -17.37 4.50
N ALA A 122 4.58 -17.00 5.33
CA ALA A 122 3.42 -17.86 5.61
C ALA A 122 2.51 -18.05 4.38
N TRP A 123 2.62 -17.17 3.39
CA TRP A 123 1.98 -17.25 2.08
C TRP A 123 2.90 -17.81 0.98
N ASP A 124 4.05 -18.39 1.36
CA ASP A 124 5.04 -18.97 0.44
C ASP A 124 5.55 -17.99 -0.65
N LEU A 125 5.59 -16.69 -0.33
CA LEU A 125 6.10 -15.69 -1.27
C LEU A 125 7.62 -15.74 -1.35
N GLU A 126 8.14 -15.93 -2.57
CA GLU A 126 9.58 -15.94 -2.86
C GLU A 126 10.16 -14.53 -3.05
N CYS A 127 9.35 -13.54 -3.43
CA CYS A 127 9.80 -12.16 -3.54
C CYS A 127 9.93 -11.49 -2.17
N THR A 128 10.79 -10.49 -2.07
CA THR A 128 10.94 -9.71 -0.83
C THR A 128 9.88 -8.62 -0.78
N LEU A 129 9.10 -8.57 0.31
CA LEU A 129 8.18 -7.48 0.61
C LEU A 129 8.74 -6.64 1.76
N LEU A 130 8.99 -5.36 1.52
CA LEU A 130 9.43 -4.40 2.52
C LEU A 130 8.37 -3.31 2.67
N PRO A 131 7.89 -2.98 3.88
CA PRO A 131 7.26 -1.69 4.08
C PRO A 131 8.27 -0.59 3.80
N VAL A 132 7.85 0.55 3.23
CA VAL A 132 8.79 1.65 2.96
C VAL A 132 9.44 2.20 4.23
N THR A 133 8.73 2.14 5.36
CA THR A 133 9.21 2.53 6.69
C THR A 133 8.59 1.62 7.76
N ASP A 134 9.32 1.39 8.85
CA ASP A 134 8.77 0.79 10.08
C ASP A 134 8.10 1.82 10.98
N ASP A 135 8.33 3.11 10.72
CA ASP A 135 7.75 4.20 11.47
C ASP A 135 6.28 4.43 11.09
N ARG A 136 5.56 5.10 11.99
CA ARG A 136 4.19 5.52 11.70
C ARG A 136 4.20 6.60 10.61
N LEU A 137 3.58 6.29 9.48
CA LEU A 137 3.27 7.21 8.39
C LEU A 137 1.77 7.08 8.06
N ARG A 138 1.02 8.18 7.96
CA ARG A 138 -0.43 8.15 7.70
C ARG A 138 -0.87 9.22 6.71
N THR A 139 -1.64 8.84 5.70
CA THR A 139 -2.25 9.77 4.76
C THR A 139 -3.50 10.39 5.38
N PHE A 140 -3.54 11.72 5.38
CA PHE A 140 -4.71 12.52 5.72
C PHE A 140 -5.10 13.40 4.53
N VAL A 141 -6.40 13.62 4.38
CA VAL A 141 -6.95 14.48 3.32
C VAL A 141 -7.73 15.63 3.94
N ALA A 142 -7.50 16.84 3.45
CA ALA A 142 -8.23 18.02 3.86
C ALA A 142 -9.52 18.16 3.04
N THR A 143 -10.65 18.41 3.71
CA THR A 143 -11.95 18.70 3.09
C THR A 143 -12.53 20.00 3.63
N GLU A 144 -13.59 20.51 3.02
CA GLU A 144 -14.33 21.67 3.53
C GLU A 144 -14.91 21.47 4.95
N HIS A 145 -15.06 20.22 5.39
CA HIS A 145 -15.61 19.84 6.69
C HIS A 145 -14.55 19.41 7.70
N GLY A 146 -13.26 19.61 7.39
CA GLY A 146 -12.13 19.21 8.22
C GLY A 146 -11.30 18.09 7.60
N GLU A 147 -10.29 17.65 8.34
CA GLU A 147 -9.37 16.60 7.94
C GLU A 147 -9.99 15.21 8.17
N LEU A 148 -9.74 14.28 7.25
CA LEU A 148 -10.14 12.88 7.35
C LEU A 148 -8.92 11.98 7.20
N SER A 149 -8.89 10.85 7.92
CA SER A 149 -7.94 9.80 7.57
C SER A 149 -8.25 9.25 6.18
N PHE A 150 -7.25 8.75 5.48
CA PHE A 150 -7.46 8.26 4.12
C PHE A 150 -8.47 7.11 4.04
N GLN A 151 -8.52 6.20 5.03
CA GLN A 151 -9.50 5.11 5.02
C GLN A 151 -10.94 5.59 5.29
N GLU A 152 -11.12 6.57 6.18
CA GLU A 152 -12.45 7.18 6.37
C GLU A 152 -12.93 7.88 5.10
N TYR A 153 -12.03 8.60 4.42
CA TYR A 153 -12.32 9.21 3.13
C TYR A 153 -12.63 8.16 2.06
N PHE A 154 -11.72 7.19 1.86
CA PHE A 154 -11.75 6.29 0.73
C PHE A 154 -12.82 5.21 0.85
N VAL A 155 -12.92 4.58 2.03
CA VAL A 155 -13.86 3.49 2.30
C VAL A 155 -15.13 4.05 2.95
N GLY A 156 -14.99 4.75 4.07
CA GLY A 156 -16.14 5.19 4.88
C GLY A 156 -17.06 6.17 4.13
N ARG A 157 -16.48 7.13 3.41
CA ARG A 157 -17.22 8.09 2.58
C ARG A 157 -17.29 7.69 1.11
N GLN A 158 -16.75 6.53 0.73
CA GLN A 158 -16.63 6.11 -0.67
C GLN A 158 -16.05 7.23 -1.53
N HIS A 159 -15.03 7.92 -1.00
CA HIS A 159 -14.42 9.08 -1.63
C HIS A 159 -15.44 10.13 -2.09
N ALA A 160 -16.66 10.24 -1.55
CA ALA A 160 -17.71 11.10 -2.11
C ALA A 160 -17.60 12.60 -1.76
N VAL A 161 -16.46 13.03 -1.19
CA VAL A 161 -16.24 14.42 -0.73
C VAL A 161 -15.04 15.01 -1.48
N PRO A 162 -15.12 16.24 -2.00
CA PRO A 162 -13.97 16.89 -2.60
C PRO A 162 -12.85 17.12 -1.58
N ILE A 163 -11.61 16.88 -1.99
CA ILE A 163 -10.43 17.20 -1.17
C ILE A 163 -9.74 18.47 -1.68
N THR A 164 -9.05 19.17 -0.80
CA THR A 164 -8.27 20.37 -1.14
C THR A 164 -6.77 20.19 -0.96
N ASP A 165 -6.36 19.22 -0.14
CA ASP A 165 -4.94 18.95 0.14
C ASP A 165 -4.74 17.52 0.66
N VAL A 166 -3.50 17.02 0.58
CA VAL A 166 -3.07 15.72 1.10
C VAL A 166 -1.81 15.91 1.94
N ARG A 167 -1.84 15.38 3.17
CA ARG A 167 -0.73 15.44 4.13
C ARG A 167 -0.32 14.03 4.54
N PHE A 168 0.98 13.84 4.75
CA PHE A 168 1.53 12.61 5.32
C PHE A 168 1.99 12.86 6.76
N GLU A 169 1.18 12.46 7.73
CA GLU A 169 1.55 12.51 9.14
C GLU A 169 2.72 11.55 9.41
N GLY A 170 3.77 12.06 10.06
CA GLY A 170 4.94 11.27 10.43
C GLY A 170 6.09 11.30 9.42
N ALA A 171 5.88 11.87 8.22
CA ALA A 171 6.89 11.89 7.15
C ALA A 171 8.23 12.50 7.59
N ASP A 172 8.21 13.61 8.34
CA ASP A 172 9.43 14.30 8.79
C ASP A 172 10.33 13.44 9.71
N ALA A 173 9.72 12.48 10.41
CA ALA A 173 10.42 11.59 11.34
C ALA A 173 10.69 10.20 10.75
N ALA A 174 9.92 9.79 9.73
CA ALA A 174 10.02 8.47 9.15
C ALA A 174 11.40 8.22 8.52
N ARG A 175 11.90 7.00 8.69
CA ARG A 175 13.13 6.50 8.07
C ARG A 175 12.85 5.26 7.23
N PRO A 176 13.59 5.03 6.14
CA PRO A 176 13.42 3.82 5.35
C PRO A 176 13.59 2.58 6.23
N ALA A 177 12.70 1.60 6.05
CA ALA A 177 12.82 0.33 6.77
C ALA A 177 14.13 -0.40 6.40
N PRO A 178 14.62 -1.31 7.25
CA PRO A 178 15.82 -2.08 6.96
C PRO A 178 15.75 -2.75 5.57
N GLY A 179 16.81 -2.58 4.78
CA GLY A 179 16.93 -3.12 3.42
C GLY A 179 16.30 -2.28 2.31
N VAL A 180 15.51 -1.24 2.61
CA VAL A 180 14.84 -0.43 1.57
C VAL A 180 15.85 0.35 0.71
N LEU A 181 16.78 1.07 1.33
CA LEU A 181 17.78 1.84 0.59
C LEU A 181 18.79 0.93 -0.13
N ASP A 182 19.15 -0.20 0.47
CA ASP A 182 20.04 -1.19 -0.13
C ASP A 182 19.39 -1.78 -1.40
N ALA A 183 18.10 -2.16 -1.32
CA ALA A 183 17.34 -2.65 -2.47
C ALA A 183 17.30 -1.61 -3.62
N LEU A 184 17.17 -0.32 -3.31
CA LEU A 184 17.22 0.73 -4.33
C LEU A 184 18.61 0.94 -4.92
N ALA A 185 19.66 0.85 -4.11
CA ALA A 185 21.04 1.06 -4.54
C ALA A 185 21.56 -0.08 -5.41
N ASP A 186 21.24 -1.32 -5.02
CA ASP A 186 21.78 -2.54 -5.62
C ASP A 186 20.97 -3.01 -6.83
N ALA A 187 19.71 -2.57 -6.97
CA ALA A 187 18.88 -2.97 -8.10
C ALA A 187 19.47 -2.53 -9.45
N ASP A 188 19.40 -3.43 -10.43
CA ASP A 188 19.67 -3.12 -11.83
C ASP A 188 18.56 -2.26 -12.44
N ARG A 189 17.33 -2.42 -11.94
CA ARG A 189 16.14 -1.69 -12.37
C ARG A 189 15.30 -1.28 -11.17
N ILE A 190 14.89 -0.03 -11.16
CA ILE A 190 13.95 0.51 -10.18
C ILE A 190 12.66 0.84 -10.92
N VAL A 191 11.56 0.22 -10.54
CA VAL A 191 10.26 0.44 -11.16
C VAL A 191 9.35 1.20 -10.20
N ILE A 192 8.76 2.30 -10.66
CA ILE A 192 7.63 2.93 -10.01
C ILE A 192 6.38 2.31 -10.63
N ALA A 193 5.66 1.52 -9.84
CA ALA A 193 4.47 0.80 -10.28
C ALA A 193 3.35 1.76 -10.74
N PRO A 194 2.38 1.30 -11.55
CA PRO A 194 1.22 2.09 -11.98
C PRO A 194 0.20 2.25 -10.84
N SER A 195 0.64 2.91 -9.78
CA SER A 195 -0.10 3.24 -8.56
C SER A 195 -0.53 4.70 -8.56
N ASN A 196 -1.41 5.11 -7.64
CA ASN A 196 -1.79 6.51 -7.53
C ASN A 196 -0.55 7.38 -7.18
N PRO A 197 -0.22 8.40 -7.98
CA PRO A 197 1.00 9.19 -7.76
C PRO A 197 0.96 10.01 -6.48
N ILE A 198 -0.24 10.40 -6.01
CA ILE A 198 -0.43 11.26 -4.84
C ILE A 198 -0.46 10.43 -3.56
N VAL A 199 -1.36 9.44 -3.46
CA VAL A 199 -1.63 8.75 -2.18
C VAL A 199 -0.96 7.38 -2.07
N SER A 200 -0.45 6.82 -3.17
CA SER A 200 0.28 5.55 -3.13
C SER A 200 1.78 5.75 -3.30
N ILE A 201 2.25 6.52 -4.30
CA ILE A 201 3.68 6.77 -4.51
C ILE A 201 4.18 7.98 -3.70
N GLY A 202 3.37 9.03 -3.60
CA GLY A 202 3.69 10.24 -2.84
C GLY A 202 4.18 9.98 -1.41
N PRO A 203 3.54 9.11 -0.60
CA PRO A 203 4.00 8.81 0.74
C PRO A 203 5.36 8.09 0.76
N LEU A 204 5.67 7.21 -0.20
CA LEU A 204 7.00 6.60 -0.28
C LEU A 204 8.07 7.67 -0.51
N LEU A 205 7.79 8.64 -1.39
CA LEU A 205 8.71 9.74 -1.68
C LEU A 205 8.86 10.75 -0.53
N ALA A 206 7.94 10.73 0.42
CA ALA A 206 7.97 11.58 1.61
C ALA A 206 8.86 10.99 2.72
N VAL A 207 9.20 9.69 2.66
CA VAL A 207 10.17 9.07 3.57
C VAL A 207 11.58 9.52 3.22
N ASP A 208 12.32 9.97 4.23
CA ASP A 208 13.65 10.55 4.09
C ASP A 208 14.61 9.61 3.33
N GLY A 209 15.33 10.15 2.34
CA GLY A 209 16.29 9.41 1.52
C GLY A 209 15.71 8.64 0.32
N ILE A 210 14.40 8.34 0.26
CA ILE A 210 13.82 7.59 -0.88
C ILE A 210 13.94 8.38 -2.18
N ARG A 211 13.52 9.65 -2.19
CA ARG A 211 13.62 10.52 -3.37
C ARG A 211 15.06 10.67 -3.84
N ASP A 212 15.99 10.86 -2.93
CA ASP A 212 17.41 11.04 -3.24
C ASP A 212 18.02 9.78 -3.86
N ALA A 213 17.64 8.60 -3.37
CA ALA A 213 18.04 7.32 -3.97
C ALA A 213 17.54 7.23 -5.43
N LEU A 214 16.27 7.55 -5.70
CA LEU A 214 15.72 7.53 -7.07
C LEU A 214 16.44 8.52 -8.00
N VAL A 215 16.75 9.72 -7.52
CA VAL A 215 17.50 10.73 -8.29
C VAL A 215 18.92 10.25 -8.58
N ARG A 216 19.60 9.69 -7.59
CA ARG A 216 20.96 9.15 -7.72
C ARG A 216 21.02 8.02 -8.75
N HIS A 217 20.00 7.18 -8.81
CA HIS A 217 19.93 6.01 -9.70
C HIS A 217 19.03 6.25 -10.92
N ARG A 218 18.82 7.51 -11.33
CA ARG A 218 17.85 7.91 -12.36
C ARG A 218 17.92 7.12 -13.67
N SER A 219 19.11 6.68 -14.09
CA SER A 219 19.32 5.89 -15.32
C SER A 219 18.71 4.49 -15.27
N ARG A 220 18.38 3.99 -14.07
CA ARG A 220 17.75 2.68 -13.82
C ARG A 220 16.26 2.80 -13.45
N VAL A 221 15.75 4.03 -13.29
CA VAL A 221 14.36 4.28 -12.87
C VAL A 221 13.43 4.31 -14.09
N VAL A 222 12.40 3.47 -14.04
CA VAL A 222 11.29 3.41 -14.99
C VAL A 222 9.98 3.62 -14.23
N ALA A 223 9.15 4.55 -14.66
CA ALA A 223 7.80 4.73 -14.13
C ALA A 223 6.78 4.22 -15.15
N VAL A 224 5.77 3.49 -14.66
CA VAL A 224 4.63 3.06 -15.48
C VAL A 224 3.44 3.93 -15.10
N SER A 225 2.83 4.60 -16.08
CA SER A 225 1.69 5.48 -15.80
C SER A 225 0.48 4.68 -15.31
N PRO A 226 -0.23 5.16 -14.27
CA PRO A 226 -1.53 4.61 -13.85
C PRO A 226 -2.70 5.11 -14.72
N ILE A 227 -2.47 6.08 -15.60
CA ILE A 227 -3.49 6.71 -16.45
C ILE A 227 -3.48 6.08 -17.83
N ILE A 228 -4.66 5.61 -18.27
CA ILE A 228 -4.90 5.09 -19.61
C ILE A 228 -5.99 5.95 -20.27
N ALA A 229 -5.64 6.59 -21.39
CA ALA A 229 -6.56 7.43 -22.17
C ALA A 229 -7.27 8.53 -21.36
N GLY A 230 -6.56 9.15 -20.40
CA GLY A 230 -7.08 10.24 -19.56
C GLY A 230 -7.85 9.80 -18.32
N ALA A 231 -7.95 8.50 -18.05
CA ALA A 231 -8.64 7.96 -16.89
C ALA A 231 -7.76 6.98 -16.10
N ALA A 232 -8.00 6.90 -14.79
CA ALA A 232 -7.42 5.84 -13.97
C ALA A 232 -8.17 4.53 -14.22
N LEU A 233 -7.44 3.41 -14.32
CA LEU A 233 -8.05 2.09 -14.52
C LEU A 233 -8.97 1.67 -13.36
N LYS A 234 -8.59 2.03 -12.13
CA LYS A 234 -9.31 1.76 -10.88
C LYS A 234 -8.93 2.79 -9.82
N GLY A 235 -9.85 3.05 -8.89
CA GLY A 235 -9.63 3.95 -7.77
C GLY A 235 -9.74 5.43 -8.17
N PRO A 236 -9.50 6.35 -7.24
CA PRO A 236 -9.88 7.75 -7.39
C PRO A 236 -8.74 8.60 -7.97
N ALA A 237 -7.78 8.00 -8.69
CA ALA A 237 -6.53 8.67 -9.02
C ALA A 237 -6.71 9.84 -9.99
N ASP A 238 -7.51 9.68 -11.03
CA ASP A 238 -7.90 10.74 -11.96
C ASP A 238 -8.66 11.89 -11.27
N ARG A 239 -9.58 11.54 -10.37
CA ARG A 239 -10.36 12.52 -9.62
C ARG A 239 -9.52 13.28 -8.60
N LEU A 240 -8.67 12.58 -7.84
CA LEU A 240 -7.73 13.20 -6.89
C LEU A 240 -6.74 14.11 -7.62
N LEU A 241 -6.23 13.69 -8.78
CA LEU A 241 -5.38 14.55 -9.60
C LEU A 241 -6.13 15.83 -9.99
N THR A 242 -7.35 15.69 -10.53
CA THR A 242 -8.18 16.83 -10.94
C THR A 242 -8.51 17.76 -9.76
N GLU A 243 -8.92 17.21 -8.62
CA GLU A 243 -9.26 17.95 -7.40
C GLU A 243 -8.07 18.74 -6.84
N LEU A 244 -6.86 18.19 -6.99
CA LEU A 244 -5.60 18.83 -6.57
C LEU A 244 -4.98 19.71 -7.67
N GLY A 245 -5.69 19.95 -8.77
CA GLY A 245 -5.26 20.86 -9.84
C GLY A 245 -4.25 20.26 -10.82
N HIS A 246 -4.14 18.95 -10.90
CA HIS A 246 -3.33 18.22 -11.87
C HIS A 246 -4.18 17.71 -13.04
N ASP A 247 -3.62 17.72 -14.24
CA ASP A 247 -4.22 17.06 -15.40
C ASP A 247 -4.03 15.53 -15.28
N PRO A 248 -5.08 14.69 -15.36
CA PRO A 248 -4.95 13.23 -15.36
C PRO A 248 -4.38 12.75 -16.71
N SER A 249 -3.10 13.05 -16.93
CA SER A 249 -2.34 12.81 -18.15
C SER A 249 -1.03 12.07 -17.85
N VAL A 250 -0.45 11.45 -18.87
CA VAL A 250 0.87 10.78 -18.82
C VAL A 250 2.05 11.76 -18.75
N VAL A 251 1.80 13.05 -19.00
CA VAL A 251 2.77 14.15 -19.04
C VAL A 251 2.14 15.44 -18.50
#